data_AF-A0A9P6FNJ0-F1
#
_entry.id   AF-A0A9P6FNJ0-F1
#
_cell.length_a   1.000
_cell.length_b   1.000
_cell.length_c   1.000
_cell.angle_alpha   90.00
_cell.angle_beta   90.00
_cell.angle_gamma   90.00
#
_symmetry.space_group_name_H-M   'P 1'
#
loop_
_entity.id
_entity.type
_entity.pdbx_description
1 polymer ?
#
loop_
_entity_poly.entity_id
_entity_poly.type
_entity_poly.pdbx_seq_one_letter_code
_entity_poly.pdbx_strand_id
1 'polypeptide(L)'
;MEGTTVDSENWLRRKSNTVTRLQHSSYLIGRQLMAKHETTMEKTYMVSMTDYACHGGAFPLLIKNVGCVGVITVSGLKQADDHRLVVTGIREMIQEMDRSS
;
A
#
# COMPACT_ATOMS: atom_id res chain seq x y z
N MET A 1 -3.21 5.78 -22.14
CA MET A 1 -2.24 5.29 -21.13
C MET A 1 -0.87 5.35 -21.79
N GLU A 2 -0.20 6.49 -21.68
CA GLU A 2 1.18 6.68 -22.17
C GLU A 2 2.03 7.02 -20.95
N GLY A 3 3.12 6.27 -20.74
CA GLY A 3 4.12 6.62 -19.71
C GLY A 3 4.20 5.72 -18.48
N THR A 4 3.80 4.44 -18.54
CA THR A 4 4.21 3.47 -17.49
C THR A 4 5.72 3.27 -17.59
N THR A 5 6.48 4.07 -16.86
CA THR A 5 7.94 3.93 -16.76
C THR A 5 8.28 2.70 -15.91
N VAL A 6 9.41 2.04 -16.18
CA VAL A 6 9.93 0.91 -15.38
C VAL A 6 10.01 1.26 -13.88
N ASP A 7 10.27 2.53 -13.54
CA ASP A 7 10.27 2.99 -12.15
C ASP A 7 8.88 2.82 -11.50
N SER A 8 7.80 3.10 -12.23
CA SER A 8 6.42 2.94 -11.75
C SER A 8 6.13 1.47 -11.40
N GLU A 9 6.56 0.52 -12.23
CA GLU A 9 6.43 -0.91 -11.95
C GLU A 9 7.23 -1.35 -10.71
N ASN A 10 8.44 -0.81 -10.55
CA ASN A 10 9.26 -1.09 -9.38
C ASN A 10 8.61 -0.58 -8.08
N TRP A 11 8.04 0.63 -8.11
CA TRP A 11 7.26 1.17 -7.00
C TRP A 11 6.03 0.32 -6.68
N LEU A 12 5.28 -0.13 -7.69
CA LEU A 12 4.12 -1.01 -7.49
C LEU A 12 4.55 -2.30 -6.78
N ARG A 13 5.62 -2.97 -7.24
CA ARG A 13 6.15 -4.19 -6.62
C ARG A 13 6.55 -3.97 -5.16
N ARG A 14 7.37 -2.96 -4.89
CA ARG A 14 7.93 -2.69 -3.56
C ARG A 14 6.86 -2.31 -2.52
N LYS A 15 5.90 -1.46 -2.91
CA LYS A 15 4.77 -1.10 -2.05
C LYS A 15 3.90 -2.33 -1.76
N SER A 16 3.63 -3.15 -2.78
CA SER A 16 2.84 -4.38 -2.64
C SER A 16 3.50 -5.38 -1.68
N ASN A 17 4.81 -5.61 -1.82
CA ASN A 17 5.58 -6.49 -0.94
C ASN A 17 5.48 -6.09 0.54
N THR A 18 5.52 -4.78 0.84
CA THR A 18 5.33 -4.27 2.20
C THR A 18 3.98 -4.67 2.77
N VAL A 19 2.90 -4.50 2.01
CA VAL A 19 1.55 -4.82 2.48
C VAL A 19 1.32 -6.33 2.56
N THR A 20 1.82 -7.09 1.59
CA THR A 20 1.76 -8.56 1.64
C THR A 20 2.46 -9.09 2.89
N ARG A 21 3.62 -8.56 3.27
CA ARG A 21 4.36 -9.01 4.46
C ARG A 21 3.77 -8.50 5.77
N LEU A 22 3.40 -7.22 5.83
CA LEU A 22 3.05 -6.54 7.09
C LEU A 22 1.55 -6.37 7.29
N GLN A 23 0.74 -6.73 6.30
CA GLN A 23 -0.73 -6.81 6.39
C GLN A 23 -1.40 -5.48 6.79
N HIS A 24 -0.69 -4.38 6.57
CA HIS A 24 -1.12 -3.01 6.82
C HIS A 24 -0.78 -2.16 5.61
N SER A 25 -1.55 -1.08 5.39
CA SER A 25 -1.26 -0.15 4.28
C SER A 25 0.18 0.34 4.33
N SER A 26 0.82 0.47 3.17
CA SER A 26 2.21 0.93 3.10
C SER A 26 2.38 2.31 3.74
N TYR A 27 1.36 3.17 3.61
CA TYR A 27 1.30 4.48 4.25
C TYR A 27 1.33 4.40 5.78
N LEU A 28 0.53 3.51 6.39
CA LEU A 28 0.54 3.34 7.86
C LEU A 28 1.93 2.92 8.35
N ILE A 29 2.59 2.00 7.66
CA ILE A 29 3.96 1.58 8.00
C ILE A 29 4.92 2.78 7.96
N GLY A 30 4.84 3.61 6.91
CA GLY A 30 5.66 4.81 6.80
C GLY A 30 5.42 5.80 7.95
N ARG A 31 4.15 6.01 8.34
CA ARG A 31 3.79 6.89 9.46
C ARG A 31 4.27 6.34 10.81
N GLN A 32 4.21 5.03 11.02
CA GLN A 32 4.73 4.39 12.24
C GLN A 32 6.26 4.53 12.34
N LEU A 33 6.98 4.37 11.24
CA LEU A 33 8.43 4.58 11.20
C LEU A 33 8.81 6.03 11.48
N MET A 34 8.08 6.99 10.90
CA MET A 34 8.26 8.42 11.17
C MET A 34 8.04 8.74 12.65
N ALA A 35 6.99 8.20 13.27
CA ALA A 35 6.68 8.43 14.68
C ALA A 35 7.77 7.86 15.63
N LYS A 36 8.49 6.82 15.21
CA LYS A 36 9.59 6.23 15.96
C LYS A 36 10.91 6.99 15.85
N HIS A 37 10.95 8.10 15.13
CA HIS A 37 12.12 8.97 14.91
C HIS A 37 13.32 8.21 14.29
N GLU A 38 13.53 8.40 12.98
CA GLU A 38 14.72 7.94 12.22
C GLU A 38 14.91 6.41 12.11
N THR A 39 13.85 5.61 12.33
CA THR A 39 13.93 4.17 12.08
C THR A 39 13.57 3.84 10.62
N THR A 40 14.39 3.02 9.95
CA THR A 40 14.15 2.56 8.58
C THR A 40 13.39 1.24 8.54
N MET A 41 12.86 0.86 7.37
CA MET A 41 12.30 -0.48 7.20
C MET A 41 13.35 -1.57 7.42
N GLU A 42 14.58 -1.36 6.94
CA GLU A 42 15.72 -2.28 7.15
C GLU A 42 15.93 -2.58 8.62
N LYS A 43 16.04 -1.53 9.45
CA LYS A 43 16.28 -1.68 10.89
C LYS A 43 15.08 -2.26 11.64
N THR A 44 13.87 -1.85 11.27
CA THR A 44 12.65 -2.23 12.02
C THR A 44 12.14 -3.62 11.67
N TYR A 45 12.16 -3.95 10.38
CA TYR A 45 11.49 -5.13 9.84
C TYR A 45 12.47 -6.14 9.22
N MET A 46 13.77 -5.84 9.21
CA MET A 46 14.82 -6.69 8.63
C MET A 46 14.51 -7.03 7.17
N VAL A 47 14.26 -6.00 6.37
CA VAL A 47 13.92 -6.10 4.94
C VAL A 47 14.79 -5.18 4.09
N SER A 48 15.06 -5.57 2.84
CA SER A 48 15.80 -4.72 1.88
C SER A 48 14.94 -3.60 1.33
N MET A 49 15.44 -2.36 1.32
CA MET A 49 14.74 -1.25 0.67
C MET A 49 14.63 -1.41 -0.86
N THR A 50 15.41 -2.30 -1.48
CA THR A 50 15.30 -2.65 -2.90
C THR A 50 13.98 -3.38 -3.21
N ASP A 51 13.47 -4.15 -2.25
CA ASP A 51 12.30 -5.00 -2.43
C ASP A 51 11.06 -4.49 -1.69
N TYR A 52 11.24 -3.55 -0.77
CA TYR A 52 10.18 -3.03 0.09
C TYR A 52 10.15 -1.50 0.09
N ALA A 53 8.95 -0.94 0.14
CA ALA A 53 8.73 0.49 0.28
C ALA A 53 7.51 0.79 1.16
N CYS A 54 7.66 1.73 2.10
CA CYS A 54 6.59 2.19 2.99
C CYS A 54 5.96 3.52 2.53
N HIS A 55 6.04 3.82 1.23
CA HIS A 55 5.36 4.98 0.65
C HIS A 55 3.91 4.64 0.38
N GLY A 56 3.01 5.59 0.59
CA GLY A 56 1.58 5.39 0.37
C GLY A 56 1.23 4.92 -1.05
N GLY A 57 0.11 4.20 -1.15
CA GLY A 57 -0.40 3.67 -2.41
C GLY A 57 -0.75 2.19 -2.40
N ALA A 58 -0.27 1.38 -1.44
CA ALA A 58 -0.68 -0.02 -1.30
C ALA A 58 -1.59 -0.24 -0.09
N PHE A 59 -2.64 -1.04 -0.26
CA PHE A 59 -3.65 -1.33 0.76
C PHE A 59 -4.08 -2.81 0.74
N PRO A 60 -4.23 -3.48 1.90
CA PRO A 60 -4.59 -4.90 1.94
C PRO A 60 -6.07 -5.14 1.61
N LEU A 61 -6.36 -6.20 0.86
CA LEU A 61 -7.71 -6.72 0.65
C LEU A 61 -8.04 -7.74 1.74
N LEU A 62 -8.82 -7.31 2.73
CA LEU A 62 -9.18 -8.13 3.89
C LEU A 62 -10.59 -8.68 3.74
N ILE A 63 -10.73 -10.00 3.87
CA ILE A 63 -12.02 -10.67 3.97
C ILE A 63 -12.27 -11.07 5.42
N LYS A 64 -13.45 -10.74 5.95
CA LYS A 64 -13.85 -11.08 7.32
C LYS A 64 -13.72 -12.59 7.54
N ASN A 65 -13.08 -12.99 8.63
CA ASN A 65 -12.81 -14.38 9.02
C ASN A 65 -11.87 -15.18 8.10
N VAL A 66 -11.33 -14.57 7.03
CA VAL A 66 -10.35 -15.19 6.11
C VAL A 66 -8.98 -14.54 6.26
N GLY A 67 -8.94 -13.22 6.43
CA GLY A 67 -7.70 -12.45 6.45
C GLY A 67 -7.41 -11.78 5.10
N CYS A 68 -6.14 -11.44 4.86
CA CYS A 68 -5.74 -10.78 3.62
C CYS A 68 -5.63 -11.75 2.47
N VAL A 69 -6.30 -11.43 1.36
CA VAL A 69 -6.32 -12.26 0.15
C VAL A 69 -5.60 -11.61 -1.03
N GLY A 70 -5.14 -10.38 -0.88
CA GLY A 70 -4.46 -9.65 -1.93
C GLY A 70 -4.12 -8.21 -1.53
N VAL A 71 -3.55 -7.47 -2.47
CA VAL A 71 -3.15 -6.08 -2.28
C VAL A 71 -3.59 -5.26 -3.48
N ILE A 72 -4.19 -4.11 -3.25
CA ILE A 72 -4.41 -3.10 -4.29
C ILE A 72 -3.30 -2.06 -4.16
N THR A 73 -2.66 -1.74 -5.28
CA THR A 73 -1.55 -0.79 -5.31
C THR A 73 -1.73 0.25 -6.40
N VAL A 74 -1.54 1.51 -6.00
CA VAL A 74 -1.50 2.70 -6.84
C VAL A 74 -0.11 3.33 -6.72
N SER A 75 0.40 3.84 -7.83
CA SER A 75 1.63 4.60 -7.86
C SER A 75 1.60 5.64 -8.97
N GLY A 76 2.20 6.80 -8.70
CA GLY A 76 2.37 7.88 -9.69
C GLY A 76 2.02 9.26 -9.15
N LEU A 77 1.40 9.36 -7.97
CA LEU A 77 1.08 10.61 -7.30
C LEU A 77 2.01 10.84 -6.10
N LYS A 78 1.78 11.95 -5.37
CA LYS A 78 2.38 12.12 -4.05
C LYS A 78 1.86 11.03 -3.13
N GLN A 79 2.71 10.51 -2.23
CA GLN A 79 2.38 9.33 -1.41
C GLN A 79 1.04 9.41 -0.64
N ALA A 80 0.67 10.60 -0.16
CA ALA A 80 -0.58 10.80 0.57
C ALA A 80 -1.79 10.73 -0.37
N ASP A 81 -1.63 11.20 -1.61
CA ASP A 81 -2.66 11.17 -2.65
C ASP A 81 -2.81 9.76 -3.23
N ASP A 82 -1.69 9.05 -3.46
CA ASP A 82 -1.70 7.61 -3.81
C ASP A 82 -2.49 6.81 -2.76
N HIS A 83 -2.22 7.04 -1.46
CA HIS A 83 -2.94 6.37 -0.38
C HIS A 83 -4.42 6.76 -0.31
N ARG A 84 -4.73 8.05 -0.51
CA ARG A 84 -6.12 8.52 -0.51
C ARG A 84 -6.89 7.88 -1.67
N LEU A 85 -6.31 7.83 -2.86
CA LEU A 85 -6.95 7.29 -4.06
C LEU A 85 -7.33 5.81 -3.86
N VAL A 86 -6.39 4.97 -3.40
CA VAL A 86 -6.69 3.55 -3.17
C VAL A 86 -7.76 3.35 -2.10
N VAL A 87 -7.71 4.10 -0.99
CA VAL A 87 -8.68 3.98 0.10
C VAL A 87 -10.07 4.46 -0.34
N THR A 88 -10.15 5.57 -1.08
CA THR A 88 -11.42 6.08 -1.60
C THR A 88 -12.04 5.10 -2.58
N GLY A 89 -11.28 4.59 -3.56
CA GLY A 89 -11.81 3.64 -4.55
C GLY A 89 -12.32 2.34 -3.91
N ILE A 90 -11.62 1.81 -2.89
CA ILE A 90 -12.09 0.63 -2.15
C ILE A 90 -13.42 0.94 -1.43
N ARG A 91 -13.54 2.10 -0.77
CA ARG A 91 -14.76 2.48 -0.06
C ARG A 91 -15.94 2.64 -0.99
N GLU A 92 -15.73 3.30 -2.13
CA GLU A 92 -16.77 3.50 -3.15
C GLU A 92 -17.25 2.16 -3.70
N MET A 93 -16.33 1.24 -4.02
CA MET A 93 -16.68 -0.09 -4.50
C MET A 93 -17.49 -0.90 -3.47
N ILE A 94 -17.11 -0.85 -2.19
CA ILE A 94 -17.90 -1.52 -1.13
C ILE A 94 -19.30 -0.91 -1.02
N GLN A 95 -19.41 0.42 -1.06
CA GLN A 95 -20.71 1.12 -1.01
C GLN A 95 -21.59 0.81 -2.21
N GLU A 96 -21.02 0.59 -3.39
CA GLU A 96 -21.75 0.16 -4.59
C GLU A 96 -22.25 -1.29 -4.47
N MET A 97 -21.44 -2.18 -3.90
CA MET A 97 -21.85 -3.57 -3.63
C MET A 97 -22.99 -3.64 -2.60
N ASP A 98 -22.92 -2.84 -1.54
CA ASP A 98 -23.98 -2.76 -0.52
C ASP A 98 -25.29 -2.21 -1.08
N ARG A 99 -25.23 -1.30 -2.06
CA ARG A 99 -26.42 -0.76 -2.75
C ARG A 99 -27.04 -1.72 -3.76
N SER A 100 -26.29 -2.73 -4.19
CA SER A 100 -26.70 -3.72 -5.20
C SER A 100 -27.19 -5.04 -4.57
N SER A 101 -27.14 -5.15 -3.24
CA SER A 101 -27.54 -6.33 -2.44
C SER A 101 -28.87 -6.09 -1.73
#